data_AF-A0A815RET9-F1
#
_entry.id   AF-A0A815RET9-F1
#
_cell.length_a   1.000
_cell.length_b   1.000
_cell.length_c   1.000
_cell.angle_alpha   90.00
_cell.angle_beta   90.00
_cell.angle_gamma   90.00
#
_symmetry.space_group_name_H-M   'P 1'
#
loop_
_entity.id
_entity.type
_entity.pdbx_description
1 polymer ?
#
loop_
_entity_poly.entity_id
_entity_poly.type
_entity_poly.pdbx_seq_one_letter_code
_entity_poly.pdbx_strand_id
1 'polypeptide(L)'
;ISEKTGIVVKRCDFCDPQGGKGRCDRCAAIIKSIIRRYLNENHNVTTASEFVEACHSYKGVKGVHAFDCRIEDTAMKMYHSKLEEVENRRIISIDMNLTEAIADETNLLPKGWALPIRKPNTGFSDKQHGYL
;
A
#
# COMPACT_ATOMS: atom_id res chain seq x y z
N ILE A 1 -49.33 -9.43 14.82
CA ILE A 1 -49.17 -8.18 15.60
C ILE A 1 -50.39 -7.30 15.40
N SER A 2 -50.70 -6.84 14.19
CA SER A 2 -51.86 -5.99 13.90
C SER A 2 -53.20 -6.51 14.43
N GLU A 3 -53.64 -7.72 14.05
CA GLU A 3 -54.97 -8.24 14.47
C GLU A 3 -55.09 -8.53 15.97
N LYS A 4 -53.99 -8.90 16.64
CA LYS A 4 -54.00 -9.25 18.07
C LYS A 4 -53.72 -8.08 19.01
N THR A 5 -53.08 -7.01 18.52
CA THR A 5 -52.66 -5.86 19.35
C THR A 5 -53.20 -4.52 18.88
N GLY A 6 -53.83 -4.45 17.70
CA GLY A 6 -54.28 -3.21 17.06
C GLY A 6 -53.13 -2.35 16.51
N ILE A 7 -51.87 -2.77 16.64
CA ILE A 7 -50.71 -1.97 16.25
C ILE A 7 -50.33 -2.26 14.79
N VAL A 8 -50.42 -1.22 13.95
CA VAL A 8 -50.02 -1.25 12.53
C VAL A 8 -48.61 -0.68 12.38
N VAL A 9 -47.64 -1.53 12.04
CA VAL A 9 -46.26 -1.11 11.73
C VAL A 9 -46.24 -0.46 10.36
N LYS A 10 -46.03 0.86 10.30
CA LYS A 10 -46.00 1.62 9.03
C LYS A 10 -44.72 1.45 8.24
N ARG A 11 -43.58 1.30 8.94
CA ARG A 11 -42.26 1.18 8.34
C ARG A 11 -41.33 0.48 9.32
N CYS A 12 -40.57 -0.48 8.81
CA CYS A 12 -39.54 -1.17 9.56
C CYS A 12 -38.24 -0.97 8.79
N ASP A 13 -37.45 0.02 9.21
CA ASP A 13 -36.13 0.23 8.66
C ASP A 13 -35.16 -0.68 9.41
N PHE A 14 -34.57 -1.65 8.72
CA PHE A 14 -33.49 -2.45 9.25
C PHE A 14 -32.20 -1.62 9.22
N CYS A 15 -31.89 -0.97 10.33
CA CYS A 15 -30.49 -0.66 10.61
C CYS A 15 -29.81 -1.98 10.93
N ASP A 16 -29.05 -2.55 9.98
CA ASP A 16 -28.08 -3.58 10.33
C ASP A 16 -26.81 -2.87 10.82
N PRO A 17 -26.59 -2.74 12.15
CA PRO A 17 -25.36 -2.12 12.67
C PRO A 17 -24.09 -2.90 12.28
N GLN A 18 -24.23 -4.09 11.68
CA GLN A 18 -23.15 -4.92 11.16
C GLN A 18 -23.06 -4.92 9.62
N GLY A 19 -23.95 -4.21 8.91
CA GLY A 19 -24.14 -4.27 7.46
C GLY A 19 -22.96 -3.80 6.58
N GLY A 20 -21.82 -3.49 7.17
CA GLY A 20 -20.57 -3.17 6.48
C GLY A 20 -19.31 -3.87 7.02
N LYS A 21 -19.45 -4.71 8.05
CA LYS A 21 -18.31 -5.41 8.67
C LYS A 21 -18.22 -6.83 8.13
N GLY A 22 -17.10 -7.10 7.47
CA GLY A 22 -16.88 -8.38 6.81
C GLY A 22 -16.65 -9.51 7.81
N ARG A 23 -16.72 -10.75 7.32
CA ARG A 23 -16.22 -11.92 8.07
C ARG A 23 -14.74 -11.77 8.43
N CYS A 24 -13.98 -11.02 7.62
CA CYS A 24 -12.58 -10.68 7.87
C CYS A 24 -12.37 -9.85 9.15
N ASP A 25 -13.17 -8.80 9.37
CA ASP A 25 -13.05 -7.93 10.54
C ASP A 25 -13.28 -8.69 11.85
N ARG A 26 -14.21 -9.65 11.82
CA ARG A 26 -14.47 -10.55 12.95
C ARG A 26 -13.26 -11.42 13.25
N CYS A 27 -12.62 -12.01 12.24
CA CYS A 27 -11.39 -12.79 12.43
C CYS A 27 -10.25 -11.92 12.98
N ALA A 28 -10.06 -10.71 12.45
CA ALA A 28 -9.05 -9.77 12.91
C ALA A 28 -9.28 -9.33 14.36
N ALA A 29 -10.54 -9.09 14.75
CA ALA A 29 -10.90 -8.75 16.13
C ALA A 29 -10.58 -9.90 17.12
N ILE A 30 -10.84 -11.15 16.72
CA ILE A 30 -10.52 -12.32 17.53
C ILE A 30 -9.00 -12.46 17.69
N ILE A 31 -8.24 -12.38 16.60
CA ILE A 31 -6.77 -12.44 16.63
C ILE A 31 -6.21 -11.34 17.54
N LYS A 32 -6.72 -10.11 17.43
CA LYS A 32 -6.31 -8.99 18.30
C LYS A 32 -6.58 -9.29 19.78
N SER A 33 -7.70 -9.94 20.10
CA SER A 33 -8.01 -10.35 21.47
C SER A 33 -7.06 -11.43 21.99
N ILE A 34 -6.71 -12.41 21.16
CA ILE A 34 -5.75 -13.49 21.48
C ILE A 34 -4.37 -12.89 21.77
N ILE A 35 -3.89 -12.02 20.89
CA ILE A 35 -2.58 -11.35 21.06
C ILE A 35 -2.57 -10.48 22.32
N ARG A 36 -3.65 -9.74 22.59
CA ARG A 36 -3.73 -8.93 23.81
C ARG A 36 -3.65 -9.78 25.07
N ARG A 37 -4.30 -10.95 25.07
CA ARG A 37 -4.17 -11.92 26.16
C ARG A 37 -2.73 -12.41 26.29
N TYR A 38 -2.09 -12.78 25.17
CA TYR A 38 -0.70 -13.23 25.13
C TYR A 38 0.27 -12.20 25.73
N LEU A 39 0.10 -10.91 25.40
CA LEU A 39 0.88 -9.80 25.98
C LEU A 39 0.66 -9.64 27.49
N ASN A 40 -0.58 -9.77 27.96
CA ASN A 40 -0.90 -9.66 29.39
C ASN A 40 -0.31 -10.79 30.24
N GLU A 41 0.10 -11.91 29.63
CA GLU A 41 0.78 -13.02 30.29
C GLU A 41 2.31 -12.81 30.34
N ASN A 42 2.80 -11.58 30.11
CA ASN A 42 4.21 -11.17 30.08
C ASN A 42 5.02 -11.72 28.89
N HIS A 43 4.35 -12.07 27.79
CA HIS A 43 5.03 -12.38 26.54
C HIS A 43 5.23 -11.12 25.68
N ASN A 44 6.27 -11.13 24.84
CA ASN A 44 6.53 -10.06 23.88
C ASN A 44 6.07 -10.46 22.47
N VAL A 45 5.68 -9.45 21.68
CA VAL A 45 5.30 -9.60 20.26
C VAL A 45 5.92 -8.46 19.46
N THR A 46 7.24 -8.49 19.36
CA THR A 46 8.05 -7.50 18.65
C THR A 46 8.53 -7.98 17.29
N THR A 47 8.70 -9.29 17.12
CA THR A 47 9.13 -9.90 15.86
C THR A 47 7.97 -10.56 15.12
N ALA A 48 8.11 -10.72 13.80
CA ALA A 48 7.10 -11.41 12.97
C ALA A 48 6.90 -12.87 13.40
N SER A 49 7.98 -13.55 13.78
CA SER A 49 7.92 -14.91 14.32
C SER A 49 7.13 -14.97 15.63
N GLU A 50 7.40 -14.05 16.58
CA GLU A 50 6.63 -13.95 17.83
C GLU A 50 5.14 -13.66 17.57
N PHE A 51 4.83 -12.87 16.54
CA PHE A 51 3.45 -12.58 16.15
C PHE A 51 2.72 -13.82 15.65
N VAL A 52 3.38 -14.64 14.84
CA VAL A 52 2.81 -15.92 14.36
C VAL A 52 2.60 -16.87 15.54
N GLU A 53 3.56 -16.98 16.45
CA GLU A 53 3.44 -17.78 17.66
C GLU A 53 2.25 -17.32 18.54
N ALA A 54 2.13 -16.01 18.76
CA ALA A 54 1.01 -15.42 19.48
C ALA A 54 -0.34 -15.70 18.80
N CYS A 55 -0.41 -15.73 17.46
CA CYS A 55 -1.64 -16.04 16.73
C CYS A 55 -2.10 -17.51 16.90
N HIS A 56 -1.16 -18.44 17.06
CA HIS A 56 -1.45 -19.88 17.23
C HIS A 56 -1.63 -20.28 18.70
N SER A 57 -1.37 -19.37 19.64
CA SER A 57 -1.61 -19.56 21.07
C SER A 57 -3.11 -19.79 21.38
N TYR A 58 -3.41 -20.44 22.51
CA TYR A 58 -4.77 -20.76 22.98
C TYR A 58 -5.67 -21.46 21.94
N LYS A 59 -5.07 -22.33 21.10
CA LYS A 59 -5.71 -23.06 19.98
C LYS A 59 -6.04 -22.20 18.75
N GLY A 60 -5.61 -20.94 18.72
CA GLY A 60 -5.77 -20.03 17.59
C GLY A 60 -7.23 -19.79 17.18
N VAL A 61 -7.43 -19.32 15.95
CA VAL A 61 -8.76 -19.09 15.37
C VAL A 61 -9.08 -20.18 14.35
N LYS A 62 -10.20 -20.89 14.55
CA LYS A 62 -10.61 -21.98 13.65
C LYS A 62 -10.73 -21.49 12.19
N GLY A 63 -9.97 -22.12 11.29
CA GLY A 63 -9.98 -21.80 9.87
C GLY A 63 -9.17 -20.57 9.48
N VAL A 64 -8.32 -20.07 10.38
CA VAL A 64 -7.38 -18.97 10.09
C VAL A 64 -5.97 -19.42 10.47
N HIS A 65 -5.02 -19.23 9.55
CA HIS A 65 -3.61 -19.52 9.76
C HIS A 65 -2.78 -18.27 9.48
N ALA A 66 -1.89 -17.93 10.42
CA ALA A 66 -0.90 -16.88 10.24
C ALA A 66 0.43 -17.50 9.80
N PHE A 67 1.11 -16.82 8.88
CA PHE A 67 2.42 -17.21 8.35
C PHE A 67 3.34 -16.00 8.37
N ASP A 68 4.62 -16.22 8.68
CA ASP A 68 5.67 -15.23 8.49
C ASP A 68 6.20 -15.38 7.07
N CYS A 69 5.98 -14.37 6.24
CA CYS A 69 6.40 -14.34 4.85
C CYS A 69 7.34 -13.15 4.65
N ARG A 70 8.57 -13.44 4.23
CA ARG A 70 9.47 -12.41 3.72
C ARG A 70 9.10 -12.11 2.27
N ILE A 71 8.66 -10.88 2.02
CA ILE A 71 8.48 -10.41 0.65
C ILE A 71 9.88 -10.07 0.14
N GLU A 72 10.47 -10.96 -0.64
CA GLU A 72 11.63 -10.59 -1.45
C GLU A 72 11.15 -9.77 -2.62
N ASP A 73 11.17 -8.45 -2.45
CA ASP A 73 10.77 -7.55 -3.52
C ASP A 73 11.94 -7.45 -4.51
N THR A 74 11.92 -8.33 -5.51
CA THR A 74 12.96 -8.39 -6.55
C THR A 74 13.10 -7.06 -7.27
N ALA A 75 11.99 -6.32 -7.42
CA ALA A 75 12.00 -4.95 -7.93
C ALA A 75 12.75 -3.99 -7.01
N MET A 76 12.55 -4.09 -5.69
CA MET A 76 13.28 -3.31 -4.69
C MET A 76 14.77 -3.64 -4.66
N LYS A 77 15.14 -4.93 -4.78
CA LYS A 77 16.54 -5.39 -4.89
C LYS A 77 17.20 -4.86 -6.17
N MET A 78 16.50 -4.92 -7.31
CA MET A 78 16.99 -4.36 -8.58
C MET A 78 17.15 -2.84 -8.50
N TYR A 79 16.23 -2.14 -7.85
CA TYR A 79 16.32 -0.69 -7.65
C TYR A 79 17.51 -0.30 -6.76
N HIS A 80 17.72 -1.00 -5.64
CA HIS A 80 18.89 -0.80 -4.79
C HIS A 80 20.21 -1.08 -5.52
N SER A 81 20.30 -2.21 -6.23
CA SER A 81 21.47 -2.54 -7.06
C SER A 81 21.73 -1.47 -8.11
N LYS A 82 20.67 -0.85 -8.66
CA LYS A 82 20.83 0.22 -9.65
C LYS A 82 21.37 1.52 -9.04
N LEU A 83 20.95 1.84 -7.82
CA LEU A 83 21.46 2.99 -7.08
C LEU A 83 22.93 2.81 -6.71
N GLU A 84 23.32 1.62 -6.23
CA GLU A 84 24.72 1.31 -5.92
C GLU A 84 25.62 1.28 -7.17
N GLU A 85 25.11 0.78 -8.31
CA GLU A 85 25.81 0.91 -9.62
C GLU A 85 26.01 2.37 -10.05
N VAL A 86 25.09 3.27 -9.68
CA VAL A 86 25.20 4.70 -9.99
C VAL A 86 26.18 5.38 -9.03
N GLU A 87 26.22 4.96 -7.76
CA GLU A 87 27.14 5.47 -6.76
C GLU A 87 28.58 4.99 -7.01
N ASN A 88 28.80 3.73 -7.36
CA ASN A 88 30.10 3.19 -7.77
C ASN A 88 30.61 3.81 -9.08
N ARG A 89 29.72 4.25 -9.98
CA ARG A 89 30.11 5.04 -11.17
C ARG A 89 30.46 6.49 -10.87
N ARG A 90 29.98 7.06 -9.75
CA ARG A 90 30.41 8.38 -9.27
C ARG A 90 31.76 8.32 -8.55
N ILE A 91 32.16 7.13 -8.08
CA ILE A 91 33.49 6.83 -7.54
C ILE A 91 34.35 6.13 -8.62
N ILE A 92 34.32 6.64 -9.84
CA ILE A 92 35.41 6.43 -10.80
C ILE A 92 36.03 7.82 -10.96
N SER A 93 37.31 7.88 -10.58
CA SER A 93 38.17 9.05 -10.42
C SER A 93 37.66 10.32 -11.12
N ILE A 94 37.39 11.35 -10.31
CA ILE A 94 37.68 12.71 -10.78
C ILE A 94 39.20 12.74 -11.00
N ASP A 95 39.63 12.34 -12.20
CA ASP A 95 40.96 12.63 -12.66
C ASP A 95 41.04 14.15 -12.79
N MET A 96 41.89 14.78 -11.98
CA MET A 96 42.08 16.23 -11.89
C MET A 96 42.55 16.90 -13.21
N ASN A 97 42.62 16.16 -14.32
CA ASN A 97 43.11 16.64 -15.61
C ASN A 97 42.01 16.81 -16.67
N LEU A 98 40.72 16.55 -16.36
CA LEU A 98 39.63 16.73 -17.34
C LEU A 98 38.92 18.10 -17.25
N THR A 99 39.37 18.99 -16.35
CA THR A 99 38.77 20.32 -16.17
C THR A 99 39.18 21.35 -17.23
N GLU A 100 40.18 21.07 -18.07
CA GLU A 100 40.68 22.04 -19.07
C GLU A 100 40.15 21.82 -20.50
N ALA A 101 39.41 20.74 -20.76
CA ALA A 101 39.04 20.35 -22.13
C ALA A 101 37.53 20.44 -22.49
N ILE A 102 36.65 20.83 -21.55
CA ILE A 102 35.18 20.91 -21.81
C ILE A 102 34.67 22.35 -21.61
N ALA A 103 35.45 23.33 -22.05
CA ALA A 103 35.02 24.73 -22.04
C ALA A 103 34.13 25.11 -23.25
N ASP A 104 34.08 24.32 -24.33
CA ASP A 104 33.64 24.87 -25.63
C ASP A 104 32.48 24.18 -26.36
N GLU A 105 31.83 23.14 -25.83
CA GLU A 105 30.57 22.68 -26.41
C GLU A 105 29.49 22.51 -25.36
N THR A 106 28.74 23.60 -25.20
CA THR A 106 27.49 23.68 -24.47
C THR A 106 26.43 22.77 -25.10
N ASN A 107 26.50 21.46 -24.81
CA ASN A 107 25.37 20.56 -24.95
C ASN A 107 24.33 20.86 -23.86
N LEU A 108 23.71 22.04 -23.95
CA LEU A 108 22.56 22.39 -23.16
C LEU A 108 21.44 21.43 -23.54
N LEU A 109 21.07 20.53 -22.62
CA LEU A 109 19.89 19.69 -22.78
C LEU A 109 18.69 20.60 -23.12
N PRO A 110 17.88 20.27 -24.15
CA PRO A 110 16.77 21.12 -24.55
C PRO A 110 15.83 21.35 -23.35
N LYS A 111 15.41 22.60 -23.18
CA LYS A 111 14.48 23.00 -22.12
C LYS A 111 13.22 22.14 -22.20
N GLY A 112 12.99 21.29 -21.20
CA GLY A 112 11.85 20.36 -21.15
C GLY A 112 12.19 18.87 -21.19
N TRP A 113 13.47 18.46 -21.27
CA TRP A 113 13.86 17.04 -21.21
C TRP A 113 13.24 16.30 -20.01
N ALA A 114 13.22 16.93 -18.84
CA ALA A 114 12.84 16.28 -17.59
C ALA A 114 11.40 16.58 -17.12
N LEU A 115 10.64 17.42 -17.84
CA LEU A 115 9.29 17.80 -17.43
C LEU A 115 8.28 17.38 -18.51
N PRO A 116 7.22 16.62 -18.17
CA PRO A 116 6.20 16.24 -19.15
C PRO A 116 5.50 17.49 -19.68
N ILE A 117 5.58 17.70 -20.99
CA ILE A 117 4.93 18.82 -21.67
C ILE A 117 3.42 18.58 -21.60
N ARG A 118 2.72 19.35 -20.75
CA ARG A 118 1.26 19.33 -20.69
C ARG A 118 0.71 19.92 -21.98
N LYS A 119 -0.01 19.14 -22.77
CA LYS A 119 -0.77 19.67 -23.90
C LYS A 119 -1.88 20.58 -23.37
N PRO A 120 -2.09 21.79 -23.93
CA PRO A 120 -3.19 22.64 -23.51
C PRO A 120 -4.52 21.91 -23.76
N ASN A 121 -5.48 22.12 -22.87
CA ASN A 121 -6.81 21.51 -22.98
C ASN A 121 -7.55 22.18 -24.14
N THR A 122 -7.46 21.61 -25.34
CA THR A 122 -8.35 21.97 -26.44
C THR A 122 -9.70 21.34 -26.15
N GLY A 123 -10.77 22.14 -26.16
CA GLY A 123 -12.14 21.64 -26.06
C GLY A 123 -12.47 20.63 -27.17
N PHE A 124 -13.69 20.09 -27.13
CA PHE A 124 -14.12 19.13 -28.14
C PHE A 124 -13.96 19.71 -29.54
N SER A 125 -13.36 18.92 -30.44
CA SER A 125 -13.28 19.25 -31.87
C SER A 125 -14.68 19.44 -32.45
N ASP A 126 -14.83 20.25 -33.51
CA ASP A 126 -16.10 20.41 -34.22
C ASP A 126 -16.71 19.07 -34.64
N LYS A 127 -15.86 18.08 -34.97
CA LYS A 127 -16.30 16.70 -35.24
C LYS A 127 -16.91 16.03 -34.01
N GLN A 128 -16.35 16.28 -32.83
CA GLN A 128 -16.82 15.75 -31.54
C GLN A 128 -18.11 16.44 -31.07
N HIS A 129 -18.30 17.72 -31.41
CA HIS A 129 -19.56 18.41 -31.18
C HIS A 129 -20.73 17.84 -32.01
N GLY A 130 -20.46 17.23 -33.17
CA GLY A 130 -21.48 16.53 -33.95
C GLY A 130 -21.99 15.22 -33.34
N TYR A 131 -21.33 14.70 -32.30
CA TYR A 131 -21.74 13.50 -31.57
C TYR A 131 -22.41 13.80 -30.21
N LEU A 132 -22.52 15.08 -29.84
CA LEU A 132 -23.27 15.56 -28.66
C LEU A 132 -24.65 16.07 -29.09
#